data_AF-A0A3D4IPH1-F1
#
_entry.id   AF-A0A3D4IPH1-F1
#
_cell.length_a   1.000
_cell.length_b   1.000
_cell.length_c   1.000
_cell.angle_alpha   90.00
_cell.angle_beta   90.00
_cell.angle_gamma   90.00
#
_symmetry.space_group_name_H-M   'P 1'
#
loop_
_entity.id
_entity.type
_entity.pdbx_description
1 polymer ?
#
loop_
_entity_poly.entity_id
_entity_poly.type
_entity_poly.pdbx_seq_one_letter_code
_entity_poly.pdbx_strand_id
1 'polypeptide(L)' 'MEARNRKLSEWYGKVQQAEIKLPRFQRFEAWDRWRICSLIETVIRNLPLGITLILEVSDKEKFISRHLVT' A
#
# COMPACT_ATOMS: atom_id res chain seq x y z
N MET A 1 11.91 6.24 -12.60
CA MET A 1 10.73 5.45 -12.17
C MET A 1 11.10 4.00 -12.39
N GLU A 2 11.17 3.21 -11.31
CA GLU A 2 11.55 1.79 -11.40
C GLU A 2 10.36 0.91 -11.00
N ALA A 3 10.08 -0.11 -11.80
CA ALA A 3 9.10 -1.14 -11.45
C ALA A 3 9.83 -2.30 -10.76
N ARG A 4 9.38 -2.68 -9.56
CA ARG A 4 9.96 -3.80 -8.81
C ARG A 4 8.84 -4.73 -8.36
N ASN A 5 8.96 -6.01 -8.70
CA ASN A 5 8.09 -7.04 -8.15
C ASN A 5 8.48 -7.26 -6.68
N ARG A 6 7.49 -7.24 -5.79
CA ARG A 6 7.66 -7.43 -4.35
C ARG A 6 6.57 -8.33 -3.80
N LYS A 7 6.92 -9.16 -2.82
CA LYS A 7 5.94 -10.02 -2.14
C LYS A 7 5.09 -9.18 -1.18
N LEU A 8 3.85 -9.62 -0.93
CA LEU A 8 2.95 -8.94 0.01
C LEU A 8 3.56 -8.85 1.42
N SER A 9 4.31 -9.87 1.84
CA SER A 9 5.02 -9.88 3.13
C SER A 9 6.05 -8.76 3.27
N GLU A 10 6.75 -8.41 2.19
CA GLU A 10 7.73 -7.32 2.19
C GLU A 10 7.03 -5.96 2.34
N TRP A 11 5.89 -5.78 1.66
CA TRP A 11 5.07 -4.58 1.81
C TRP A 11 4.54 -4.43 3.24
N TYR A 12 4.06 -5.52 3.83
CA TYR A 12 3.54 -5.49 5.20
C TYR A 12 4.63 -5.11 6.21
N GLY A 13 5.85 -5.66 6.06
CA GLY A 13 7.00 -5.28 6.89
C GLY A 13 7.31 -3.78 6.83
N LYS A 14 7.32 -3.20 5.63
CA LYS A 14 7.54 -1.76 5.44
C LYS A 14 6.48 -0.88 6.09
N VAL A 15 5.22 -1.31 6.07
CA VAL A 15 4.12 -0.61 6.76
C VAL A 15 4.31 -0.70 8.28
N GLN A 16 4.62 -1.88 8.81
CA GLN A 16 4.86 -2.07 10.25
C GLN A 16 6.03 -1.26 10.77
N GLN A 17 7.08 -1.10 9.97
CA GLN A 17 8.27 -0.29 10.28
C GLN A 17 8.07 1.21 10.03
N ALA A 18 6.89 1.63 9.59
CA ALA A 18 6.57 3.00 9.20
C ALA A 18 7.48 3.59 8.09
N GLU A 19 8.11 2.74 7.27
CA GLU A 19 8.88 3.14 6.09
C GLU A 19 7.96 3.65 4.96
N ILE A 20 6.75 3.10 4.88
CA ILE A 20 5.73 3.54 3.93
C ILE A 20 4.55 4.08 4.73
N LYS A 21 4.12 5.29 4.36
CA LYS A 21 3.03 5.99 5.02
C LYS A 21 2.06 6.54 3.98
N LEU A 22 0.78 6.61 4.35
CA LEU A 22 -0.25 7.24 3.52
C LEU A 22 -0.22 8.75 3.71
N PRO A 23 -0.18 9.56 2.64
CA PRO A 23 -0.30 11.00 2.77
C PRO A 23 -1.74 11.39 3.16
N ARG A 24 -1.90 12.47 3.95
CA ARG A 24 -3.22 12.92 4.42
C ARG A 24 -4.24 13.25 3.32
N PHE A 25 -3.79 13.59 2.12
CA PHE A 25 -4.68 13.89 1.00
C PHE A 25 -5.15 12.64 0.25
N GLN A 26 -4.69 11.44 0.63
CA GLN A 26 -5.23 10.21 0.07
C GLN A 26 -6.70 10.08 0.47
N ARG A 27 -7.57 9.89 -0.53
CA ARG A 27 -9.01 9.75 -0.32
C ARG A 27 -9.30 8.57 0.59
N PHE A 28 -10.43 8.66 1.30
CA PHE A 28 -10.94 7.51 2.05
C PHE A 28 -11.07 6.29 1.14
N GLU A 29 -10.73 5.15 1.72
CA GLU A 29 -10.74 3.84 1.09
C GLU A 29 -12.17 3.48 0.65
N ALA A 30 -12.43 3.56 -0.65
CA ALA A 30 -13.70 3.12 -1.24
C ALA A 30 -13.54 1.67 -1.73
N TRP A 31 -13.59 0.73 -0.78
CA TRP A 31 -13.66 -0.70 -1.09
C TRP A 31 -15.12 -1.14 -1.14
N ASP A 32 -15.55 -1.60 -2.30
CA ASP A 32 -16.80 -2.36 -2.41
C ASP A 32 -16.54 -3.85 -2.13
N ARG A 33 -17.61 -4.58 -1.83
CA ARG A 33 -17.54 -6.02 -1.50
C ARG A 33 -16.86 -6.83 -2.61
N TRP A 34 -17.10 -6.48 -3.87
CA TRP A 34 -16.57 -7.22 -5.02
C TRP A 34 -15.05 -7.06 -5.13
N ARG A 35 -14.52 -5.85 -4.91
CA ARG A 35 -13.08 -5.60 -4.87
C ARG A 35 -12.39 -6.36 -3.75
N ILE A 36 -13.02 -6.44 -2.58
CA ILE A 36 -12.48 -7.21 -1.45
C ILE A 36 -12.41 -8.70 -1.81
N CYS A 37 -13.50 -9.28 -2.33
CA CYS A 37 -13.51 -10.68 -2.76
C CYS A 37 -12.46 -10.97 -3.84
N SER A 38 -12.33 -10.10 -4.84
CA SER A 38 -11.34 -10.25 -5.91
C SER A 38 -9.90 -10.18 -5.40
N LEU A 39 -9.62 -9.28 -4.45
CA LEU A 39 -8.30 -9.18 -3.81
C LEU A 39 -7.95 -10.51 -3.11
N ILE A 40 -8.86 -11.02 -2.29
CA ILE A 40 -8.64 -12.26 -1.53
C ILE A 40 -8.42 -13.44 -2.49
N GLU A 41 -9.24 -13.55 -3.53
CA GLU A 41 -9.10 -14.60 -4.55
C GLU A 41 -7.73 -14.55 -5.26
N THR A 42 -7.26 -13.35 -5.59
CA THR A 42 -5.94 -13.13 -6.19
C THR A 42 -4.83 -13.62 -5.28
N VAL A 43 -4.94 -13.35 -3.98
CA VAL A 43 -3.98 -13.80 -2.96
C VAL A 43 -4.00 -15.32 -2.81
N ILE A 44 -5.18 -15.93 -2.68
CA ILE A 44 -5.33 -17.39 -2.52
C ILE A 44 -4.75 -18.13 -3.73
N ARG A 45 -4.99 -17.62 -4.94
CA ARG A 45 -4.48 -18.21 -6.18
C ARG A 45 -3.02 -17.86 -6.47
N ASN A 46 -2.37 -17.08 -5.61
CA ASN A 46 -1.00 -16.59 -5.79
C ASN A 46 -0.78 -15.90 -7.16
N LEU A 47 -1.77 -15.10 -7.58
CA LEU A 47 -1.73 -14.35 -8.83
C LEU A 47 -1.06 -12.97 -8.62
N PRO A 48 -0.49 -12.37 -9.68
CA PRO A 48 0.04 -11.01 -9.60
C PRO A 48 -1.01 -10.01 -9.15
N LEU A 49 -0.69 -9.22 -8.12
CA LEU A 49 -1.59 -8.23 -7.55
C LEU A 49 -1.19 -6.81 -7.97
N GLY A 50 -1.95 -6.23 -8.91
CA GLY A 50 -1.97 -4.80 -9.23
C GLY A 50 -0.61 -4.10 -9.34
N ILE A 51 -0.63 -2.78 -9.19
CA ILE A 51 0.58 -1.94 -9.08
C ILE A 51 0.39 -0.91 -7.98
N THR A 52 1.48 -0.48 -7.35
CA THR A 52 1.48 0.61 -6.37
C THR A 52 2.57 1.61 -6.75
N LEU A 53 2.26 2.90 -6.64
CA LEU A 53 3.24 3.97 -6.81
C LEU A 53 3.73 4.44 -5.45
N ILE A 54 5.05 4.45 -5.26
CA ILE A 54 5.69 5.00 -4.07
C ILE A 54 6.48 6.24 -4.49
N LEU A 55 6.38 7.29 -3.69
CA LEU A 55 7.34 8.40 -3.73
C LEU A 55 8.44 8.12 -2.70
N GLU A 56 9.64 7.80 -3.16
CA GLU A 56 10.82 7.73 -2.30
C GLU A 56 11.24 9.16 -1.94
N VAL A 57 11.35 9.41 -0.64
CA VAL A 57 11.84 10.67 -0.09
C VAL A 57 13.13 10.36 0.65
N SER A 58 14.11 11.27 0.57
CA SER A 58 15.34 11.18 1.37
C SER A 58 15.02 11.59 2.82
N ASP A 59 15.76 12.54 3.39
CA ASP A 59 15.73 12.78 4.84
C ASP A 59 14.46 13.46 5.36
N LYS A 60 13.68 14.10 4.48
CA LYS A 60 12.52 14.90 4.88
C LYS A 60 11.23 14.41 4.23
N GLU A 61 10.29 14.02 5.08
CA GLU A 61 8.92 13.70 4.69
C GLU A 61 8.29 14.89 3.94
N LYS A 62 7.76 14.65 2.74
CA LYS A 62 7.22 15.70 1.87
C LYS A 62 5.75 16.03 2.16
N PHE A 63 5.04 15.11 2.80
CA PHE A 63 3.62 15.23 3.06
C PHE A 63 3.33 14.91 4.51
N ILE A 64 2.22 15.43 5.02
CA ILE A 64 1.77 15.05 6.35
C ILE A 64 1.19 13.64 6.23
N SER A 65 1.65 12.73 7.09
CA SER A 65 1.10 11.37 7.18
C SER A 65 -0.31 11.33 7.75
N ARG A 66 -1.11 10.38 7.26
CA ARG A 66 -2.36 9.98 7.87
C ARG A 66 -2.11 8.86 8.87
N HIS A 67 -2.47 9.08 10.12
CA HIS A 67 -2.42 8.04 11.15
C HIS A 67 -3.66 7.16 11.07
N LEU A 68 -3.49 5.87 11.39
CA LEU A 68 -4.62 4.98 11.64
C LEU A 68 -5.28 5.44 12.94
N VAL A 69 -6.56 5.80 12.85
CA VAL A 69 -7.39 6.13 14.02
C VAL A 69 -8.10 4.83 14.42
N THR A 70 -8.04 4.49 15.70
CA THR A 70 -8.71 3.30 16.27
C THR A 70 -10.16 3.60 16.61
#